data_AF-A0A8D0H6M9-F1
#
_entry.id   AF-A0A8D0H6M9-F1
#
_cell.length_a   1.000
_cell.length_b   1.000
_cell.length_c   1.000
_cell.angle_alpha   90.00
_cell.angle_beta   90.00
_cell.angle_gamma   90.00
#
_symmetry.space_group_name_H-M   'P 1'
#
loop_
_entity.id
_entity.type
_entity.pdbx_description
1 polymer ?
#
loop_
_entity_poly.entity_id
_entity_poly.type
_entity_poly.pdbx_seq_one_letter_code
_entity_poly.pdbx_strand_id
1 'polypeptide(L)'
;MPRFISGSRDGTARIWQFQQTEWRSVLLDMSDRLPSSDSPAEEDRFMKPKVTMIAWNQNDNIVVTAVNNHLLKVWNSYSGQ
;
A
#
# COMPACT_ATOMS: atom_id res chain seq x y z
N MET A 1 -14.85 8.16 -11.76
CA MET A 1 -15.17 6.75 -11.44
C MET A 1 -14.82 6.51 -9.97
N PRO A 2 -15.68 5.81 -9.20
CA PRO A 2 -15.42 5.60 -7.78
C PRO A 2 -14.18 4.73 -7.57
N ARG A 3 -13.41 5.09 -6.55
CA ARG A 3 -12.29 4.31 -6.03
C ARG A 3 -12.38 4.20 -4.52
N PHE A 4 -11.92 3.08 -3.98
CA PHE A 4 -11.73 2.93 -2.55
C PHE A 4 -10.49 2.08 -2.28
N ILE A 5 -10.05 2.04 -1.03
CA ILE A 5 -8.88 1.26 -0.62
C ILE A 5 -9.23 0.31 0.53
N SER A 6 -8.64 -0.88 0.49
CA SER A 6 -8.67 -1.86 1.58
C SER A 6 -7.25 -2.22 1.99
N GLY A 7 -6.97 -2.28 3.29
CA GLY A 7 -5.72 -2.78 3.85
C GLY A 7 -5.92 -4.12 4.55
N SER A 8 -4.93 -5.02 4.48
CA SER A 8 -4.98 -6.36 5.06
C SER A 8 -3.83 -6.62 6.04
N ARG A 9 -4.07 -7.55 6.98
CA ARG A 9 -3.04 -8.07 7.89
C ARG A 9 -2.11 -9.10 7.24
N ASP A 10 -2.32 -9.44 5.98
CA ASP A 10 -1.44 -10.33 5.23
C ASP A 10 -0.19 -9.63 4.67
N GLY A 11 -0.11 -8.30 4.76
CA GLY A 11 0.98 -7.50 4.21
C GLY A 11 0.63 -6.82 2.88
N THR A 12 -0.64 -6.84 2.47
CA THR A 12 -1.10 -6.20 1.25
C THR A 12 -2.14 -5.12 1.50
N ALA A 13 -2.23 -4.18 0.57
CA ALA A 13 -3.40 -3.34 0.38
C ALA A 13 -3.85 -3.40 -1.08
N ARG A 14 -5.12 -3.08 -1.35
CA ARG A 14 -5.67 -3.01 -2.70
C ARG A 14 -6.41 -1.72 -2.90
N ILE A 15 -6.10 -1.03 -3.99
CA ILE A 15 -6.90 0.07 -4.52
C ILE A 15 -7.90 -0.54 -5.48
N TRP A 16 -9.18 -0.35 -5.21
CA TRP A 16 -10.27 -0.80 -6.05
C TRP A 16 -10.76 0.36 -6.92
N GLN A 17 -10.93 0.10 -8.21
CA GLN A 17 -11.47 1.05 -9.17
C GLN A 17 -12.61 0.40 -9.95
N PHE A 18 -13.73 1.10 -10.04
CA PHE A 18 -14.82 0.69 -10.91
C PHE A 18 -14.59 1.27 -12.31
N GLN A 19 -14.37 0.41 -13.31
CA GLN A 19 -14.12 0.81 -14.69
C GLN A 19 -14.84 -0.15 -15.63
N GLN A 20 -15.50 0.37 -16.67
CA GLN A 20 -16.18 -0.46 -17.68
C GLN A 20 -17.13 -1.50 -17.04
N THR A 21 -17.93 -1.07 -16.05
CA THR A 21 -18.88 -1.92 -15.30
C THR A 21 -18.26 -3.07 -14.50
N GLU A 22 -16.93 -3.06 -14.32
CA GLU A 22 -16.20 -4.08 -13.57
C GLU A 22 -15.34 -3.46 -12.47
N TRP A 23 -15.10 -4.23 -11.41
CA TRP A 23 -14.13 -3.88 -10.37
C TRP A 23 -12.74 -4.38 -10.75
N ARG A 24 -11.79 -3.46 -10.85
CA ARG A 24 -10.36 -3.76 -11.01
C ARG A 24 -9.62 -3.38 -9.74
N SER A 25 -8.47 -4.02 -9.51
CA SER A 25 -7.64 -3.70 -8.35
C SER A 25 -6.17 -3.55 -8.68
N VAL A 26 -5.52 -2.62 -7.99
CA VAL A 26 -4.07 -2.46 -7.94
C VAL A 26 -3.58 -2.99 -6.61
N LEU A 27 -2.58 -3.88 -6.63
CA LEU A 27 -1.98 -4.46 -5.43
C LEU A 27 -0.86 -3.56 -4.92
N LEU A 28 -0.84 -3.31 -3.62
CA LEU A 28 0.25 -2.65 -2.90
C LEU A 28 0.89 -3.66 -1.96
N ASP A 29 2.15 -4.02 -2.19
CA ASP A 29 2.88 -5.00 -1.39
C ASP A 29 3.77 -4.31 -0.34
N MET A 30 3.47 -4.51 0.94
CA MET A 30 4.24 -3.90 2.03
C MET A 30 5.64 -4.51 2.17
N SER A 31 5.96 -5.55 1.43
CA SER A 31 7.32 -6.10 1.32
C SER A 31 8.16 -5.38 0.27
N ASP A 32 7.53 -4.69 -0.69
CA ASP A 32 8.22 -4.03 -1.79
C ASP A 32 9.03 -2.82 -1.30
N ARG A 33 10.25 -2.65 -1.80
CA ARG A 33 11.19 -1.65 -1.28
C ARG A 33 11.81 -0.90 -2.44
N LEU A 34 11.96 0.41 -2.26
CA LEU A 34 12.72 1.24 -3.19
C LEU A 34 14.17 0.72 -3.25
N PRO A 35 14.78 0.66 -4.44
CA PRO A 35 16.18 0.23 -4.60
C PRO A 35 17.18 1.04 -3.76
N SER A 36 16.81 2.28 -3.41
CA SER A 36 17.61 3.19 -2.58
C SER A 36 17.36 3.08 -1.08
N SER A 37 16.56 2.12 -0.61
CA SER A 37 16.31 1.94 0.82
C SER A 37 17.46 1.16 1.46
N ASP A 38 17.94 1.66 2.59
CA ASP A 38 18.97 0.99 3.39
C ASP A 38 18.54 -0.45 3.75
N SER A 39 19.54 -1.31 3.97
CA SER A 39 19.30 -2.71 4.31
C SER A 39 18.33 -2.84 5.49
N PRO A 40 17.38 -3.79 5.46
CA PRO A 40 16.44 -4.00 6.57
C PRO A 40 17.17 -4.13 7.89
N ALA A 41 16.66 -3.43 8.92
CA ALA A 41 17.02 -3.73 10.30
C ALA A 41 16.77 -5.22 10.59
N GLU A 42 17.53 -5.84 11.49
CA GLU A 42 17.35 -7.27 11.75
C GLU A 42 15.94 -7.62 12.23
N GLU A 43 15.29 -6.72 12.98
CA GLU A 43 13.88 -6.87 13.41
C GLU A 43 12.91 -6.96 12.23
N ASP A 44 13.16 -6.23 11.13
CA ASP A 44 12.33 -6.28 9.92
C ASP A 44 12.36 -7.65 9.24
N ARG A 45 13.46 -8.40 9.37
CA ARG A 45 13.62 -9.70 8.69
C ARG A 45 12.69 -10.77 9.25
N PHE A 46 12.30 -10.65 10.51
CA PHE A 46 11.43 -11.62 11.19
C PHE A 46 9.99 -11.10 11.34
N MET A 47 9.76 -9.81 11.09
CA MET A 47 8.43 -9.21 11.13
C MET A 47 7.67 -9.46 9.83
N LYS A 48 6.52 -10.13 9.93
CA LYS A 48 5.56 -10.17 8.82
C LYS A 48 4.87 -8.81 8.68
N PRO A 49 4.93 -8.13 7.51
CA PRO A 49 4.26 -6.85 7.30
C PRO A 49 2.75 -6.95 7.49
N LYS A 50 2.14 -5.95 8.12
CA LYS A 50 0.70 -5.81 8.32
C LYS A 50 0.30 -4.38 8.11
N VAL A 51 -0.73 -4.14 7.30
CA VAL A 51 -1.30 -2.81 7.16
C VAL A 51 -2.12 -2.49 8.41
N THR A 52 -1.79 -1.38 9.07
CA THR A 52 -2.47 -0.91 10.28
C THR A 52 -3.37 0.28 10.02
N MET A 53 -3.04 1.09 9.00
CA MET A 53 -3.82 2.27 8.62
C MET A 53 -3.64 2.57 7.13
N ILE A 54 -4.67 3.16 6.53
CA ILE A 54 -4.71 3.59 5.13
C ILE A 54 -5.31 4.98 5.06
N ALA A 55 -4.78 5.82 4.17
CA ALA A 55 -5.30 7.16 3.92
C ALA A 55 -5.14 7.53 2.44
N TRP A 56 -6.10 8.29 1.93
CA TRP A 56 -6.00 8.96 0.63
C TRP A 56 -5.57 10.41 0.82
N ASN A 57 -4.84 10.94 -0.14
CA ASN A 57 -4.66 12.38 -0.21
C ASN A 57 -5.86 13.05 -0.90
N GLN A 58 -5.96 14.38 -0.77
CA GLN A 58 -7.09 15.16 -1.29
C GLN A 58 -7.24 15.11 -2.82
N ASN A 59 -6.13 14.91 -3.55
CA ASN A 59 -6.12 14.93 -5.01
C ASN A 59 -6.35 13.55 -5.65
N ASP A 60 -6.63 12.52 -4.84
CA ASP A 60 -6.80 11.13 -5.23
C ASP A 60 -5.66 10.55 -6.09
N ASN A 61 -4.46 11.11 -6.03
CA ASN A 61 -3.30 10.60 -6.79
C ASN A 61 -2.33 9.80 -5.91
N ILE A 62 -2.47 9.90 -4.59
CA ILE A 62 -1.60 9.25 -3.63
C ILE A 62 -2.40 8.53 -2.55
N VAL A 63 -1.89 7.36 -2.18
CA VAL A 63 -2.31 6.60 -1.00
C VAL A 63 -1.14 6.53 -0.03
N VAL A 64 -1.41 6.64 1.26
CA VAL A 64 -0.45 6.38 2.32
C VAL A 64 -0.89 5.17 3.13
N THR A 65 0.03 4.25 3.39
CA THR A 65 -0.21 3.09 4.25
C THR A 65 0.76 3.09 5.43
N ALA A 66 0.24 2.86 6.63
CA ALA A 66 1.06 2.58 7.81
C ALA A 66 1.19 1.07 8.00
N VAL A 67 2.41 0.64 8.32
CA VAL A 67 2.76 -0.77 8.52
C VAL A 67 3.21 -1.00 9.95
N ASN A 68 3.01 -2.21 10.48
CA ASN A 68 3.39 -2.60 11.84
C ASN A 68 4.91 -2.60 12.12
N ASN A 69 5.74 -2.26 11.14
CA ASN A 69 7.19 -2.11 11.30
C ASN A 69 7.62 -0.63 11.37
N HIS A 70 6.70 0.26 11.77
CA HIS A 70 6.93 1.69 11.93
C HIS A 70 7.26 2.45 10.64
N LEU A 71 7.09 1.81 9.47
CA LEU A 71 7.22 2.48 8.18
C LEU A 71 5.88 3.03 7.69
N LEU A 72 5.97 4.21 7.08
CA LEU A 72 4.93 4.76 6.22
C LEU A 72 5.36 4.56 4.78
N LYS A 73 4.46 4.08 3.94
CA LYS A 73 4.67 3.95 2.50
C LYS A 73 3.70 4.84 1.74
N VAL A 74 4.21 5.47 0.70
CA VAL A 74 3.49 6.39 -0.16
C VAL A 74 3.41 5.75 -1.53
N TRP A 75 2.21 5.70 -2.09
CA TRP A 75 1.91 4.96 -3.32
C TRP A 75 1.18 5.86 -4.29
N ASN A 76 1.54 5.79 -5.56
CA ASN A 76 0.75 6.29 -6.67
C ASN A 76 -0.55 5.48 -6.77
N SER A 77 -1.68 6.16 -6.72
CA SER A 77 -2.98 5.50 -6.65
C SER A 77 -3.45 4.85 -7.96
N TYR A 78 -2.73 5.10 -9.06
CA TYR A 78 -3.02 4.57 -10.39
C TYR A 78 -2.11 3.41 -10.76
N SER A 79 -0.82 3.50 -10.43
CA SER A 79 0.18 2.47 -10.77
C SER A 79 0.50 1.52 -9.63
N GLY A 80 0.29 1.92 -8.37
CA GLY A 80 0.68 1.14 -7.20
C GLY A 80 2.18 1.17 -6.88
N GLN A 81 2.91 2.15 -7.43
CA GLN A 81 4.35 2.39 -7.17
C GLN A 81 4.57 3.50 -6.15
#